data_AF-A0A9K3EEZ4-F1
#
_entry.id   AF-A0A9K3EEZ4-F1
#
_cell.length_a   1.000
_cell.length_b   1.000
_cell.length_c   1.000
_cell.angle_alpha   90.00
_cell.angle_beta   90.00
_cell.angle_gamma   90.00
#
_symmetry.space_group_name_H-M   'P 1'
#
loop_
_entity.id
_entity.type
_entity.pdbx_description
1 polymer ?
#
loop_
_entity_poly.entity_id
_entity_poly.type
_entity_poly.pdbx_seq_one_letter_code
_entity_poly.pdbx_strand_id
1 'polypeptide(L)'
;MRIVESPKEFVDSFLGAQREAAASFGVNTILLEKYITRPRHIEVQVFGDKQGNVVYLYERDCSVQRRHQKIIEEAPAPDILSDFRTRLGQAAVSAAKAVGYHNAGTVEFIVDTLSGEFYFMEMNTRLQVEHPVTEMIVGQDLVEWQIRVANGESLPLDQAQIPLSGHAFEARIYAENVSRGFLPATGVLQYYHPLPVSPTVRVETGVEEGDTVSMHYDPMIAKLVVWGENRAAALVKLKDSLSKFQVAGLPTNIGFLYKLANHRAFANSELETHFIDQYKDDLLATPKDSASAEAAYDAAKHSAALLAACICEKERTLLKKSPPGGLPVWYTHPPFRLNHHATRTIELEWENEYHDNTSEHLTLSIDYMPNGNYLIKMGENSFNHLEATVTHLGDHDFRVEADGISKNVNLASYVMDQTEHFHIWHGSDHHHHFKQKLGLDLLDNLETHDHRHRESASHPPGTVAAPCLVWWLRFWSKME
;
A
#
# COMPACT_ATOMS: atom_id res chain seq x y z
N MET A 1 10.24 25.55 0.83
CA MET A 1 10.10 26.16 -0.52
C MET A 1 8.98 27.19 -0.47
N ARG A 2 9.03 28.26 -1.27
CA ARG A 2 7.96 29.28 -1.36
C ARG A 2 7.77 29.73 -2.80
N ILE A 3 6.52 29.82 -3.24
CA ILE A 3 6.16 30.38 -4.55
C ILE A 3 6.05 31.90 -4.39
N VAL A 4 6.57 32.65 -5.37
CA VAL A 4 6.48 34.12 -5.42
C VAL A 4 5.90 34.49 -6.78
N GLU A 5 4.68 35.03 -6.79
CA GLU A 5 3.96 35.37 -8.02
C GLU A 5 4.18 36.82 -8.46
N SER A 6 4.57 37.68 -7.52
CA SER A 6 4.80 39.10 -7.79
C SER A 6 6.08 39.64 -7.14
N PRO A 7 6.72 40.68 -7.73
CA PRO A 7 7.89 41.33 -7.13
C PRO A 7 7.64 41.91 -5.73
N LYS A 8 6.39 42.23 -5.39
CA LYS A 8 6.01 42.81 -4.10
C LYS A 8 6.12 41.80 -2.96
N GLU A 9 5.89 40.51 -3.23
CA GLU A 9 5.96 39.43 -2.24
C GLU A 9 7.39 38.91 -2.04
N PHE A 10 8.30 39.21 -2.97
CA PHE A 10 9.61 38.58 -3.02
C PHE A 10 10.43 38.77 -1.74
N VAL A 11 10.52 40.01 -1.25
CA VAL A 11 11.38 40.34 -0.09
C VAL A 11 10.91 39.57 1.16
N ASP A 12 9.62 39.59 1.44
CA ASP A 12 9.06 38.93 2.62
C ASP A 12 9.18 37.40 2.53
N SER A 13 8.92 36.84 1.36
CA SER A 13 9.07 35.40 1.09
C SER A 13 10.53 34.95 1.19
N PHE A 14 11.47 35.72 0.63
CA PHE A 14 12.91 35.42 0.71
C PHE A 14 13.41 35.44 2.15
N LEU A 15 13.11 36.50 2.91
CA LEU A 15 13.51 36.62 4.32
C LEU A 15 12.82 35.56 5.20
N GLY A 16 11.59 35.18 4.87
CA GLY A 16 10.89 34.06 5.51
C GLY A 16 11.61 32.73 5.27
N ALA A 17 11.88 32.39 4.01
CA ALA A 17 12.57 31.17 3.63
C ALA A 17 13.99 31.10 4.21
N GLN A 18 14.70 32.23 4.27
CA GLN A 18 16.04 32.30 4.86
C GLN A 18 16.04 31.96 6.35
N ARG A 19 15.08 32.48 7.11
CA ARG A 19 14.92 32.16 8.54
C ARG A 19 14.59 30.70 8.76
N GLU A 20 13.71 30.14 7.94
CA GLU A 20 13.31 28.74 7.97
C GLU A 20 14.49 27.80 7.65
N ALA A 21 15.26 28.11 6.60
CA ALA A 21 16.44 27.35 6.23
C ALA A 21 17.52 27.39 7.33
N ALA A 22 17.77 28.56 7.92
CA ALA A 22 18.72 28.71 9.00
C ALA A 22 18.29 27.93 10.25
N ALA A 23 16.99 27.91 10.57
CA ALA A 23 16.46 27.18 11.71
C ALA A 23 16.49 25.66 11.51
N SER A 24 16.15 25.17 10.31
CA SER A 24 16.03 23.74 10.03
C SER A 24 17.35 23.07 9.63
N PHE A 25 18.24 23.79 8.94
CA PHE A 25 19.44 23.22 8.32
C PHE A 25 20.73 23.93 8.70
N GLY A 26 20.67 25.02 9.49
CA GLY A 26 21.85 25.81 9.86
C GLY A 26 22.49 26.58 8.70
N VAL A 27 21.83 26.64 7.53
CA VAL A 27 22.31 27.31 6.32
C VAL A 27 21.24 28.30 5.84
N ASN A 28 21.66 29.49 5.43
CA ASN A 28 20.76 30.58 5.03
C ASN A 28 20.85 30.91 3.52
N THR A 29 21.54 30.07 2.76
CA THR A 29 21.63 30.13 1.29
C THR A 29 20.29 29.76 0.70
N ILE A 30 19.79 30.58 -0.22
CA ILE A 30 18.52 30.37 -0.92
C ILE A 30 18.81 30.25 -2.41
N LEU A 31 18.24 29.23 -3.04
CA LEU A 31 18.19 29.09 -4.49
C LEU A 31 16.91 29.76 -5.01
N LEU A 32 17.01 30.37 -6.19
CA LEU A 32 15.88 30.98 -6.89
C LEU A 32 15.75 30.31 -8.25
N GLU A 33 14.57 29.76 -8.49
CA GLU A 33 14.28 28.95 -9.68
C GLU A 33 12.98 29.45 -10.32
N LYS A 34 12.86 29.25 -11.64
CA LYS A 34 11.62 29.51 -12.36
C LYS A 34 10.57 28.50 -11.90
N TYR A 35 9.46 28.99 -11.36
CA TYR A 35 8.33 28.13 -11.02
C TYR A 35 7.57 27.69 -12.28
N ILE A 36 7.36 26.38 -12.43
CA ILE A 36 6.57 25.78 -13.51
C ILE A 36 5.18 25.46 -12.98
N THR A 37 4.14 25.95 -13.66
CA THR A 37 2.76 25.89 -13.16
C THR A 37 2.04 24.58 -13.45
N ARG A 38 2.33 23.93 -14.59
CA ARG A 38 1.80 22.60 -14.94
C ARG A 38 2.92 21.57 -15.14
N PRO A 39 3.67 21.25 -14.06
CA PRO A 39 4.84 20.39 -14.14
C PRO A 39 4.47 18.90 -14.11
N ARG A 40 5.11 18.13 -14.99
CA ARG A 40 5.32 16.70 -14.80
C ARG A 40 6.72 16.46 -14.24
N HIS A 41 6.82 15.59 -13.25
CA HIS A 41 8.09 15.14 -12.72
C HIS A 41 8.53 13.91 -13.51
N ILE A 42 9.53 14.07 -14.37
CA ILE A 42 10.01 13.02 -15.26
C ILE A 42 11.49 12.81 -15.02
N GLU A 43 11.87 11.56 -14.80
CA GLU A 43 13.25 11.23 -14.46
C GLU A 43 13.79 10.15 -15.36
N VAL A 44 15.09 10.19 -15.64
CA VAL A 44 15.76 9.25 -16.54
C VAL A 44 16.72 8.38 -15.76
N GLN A 45 16.55 7.06 -15.87
CA GLN A 45 17.53 6.12 -15.35
C GLN A 45 18.81 6.20 -16.17
N VAL A 46 19.95 6.43 -15.52
CA VAL A 46 21.28 6.36 -16.14
C VAL A 46 22.13 5.28 -15.49
N PHE A 47 23.04 4.72 -16.28
CA PHE A 47 24.06 3.78 -15.82
C PHE A 47 25.39 4.11 -16.47
N GLY A 48 26.44 4.26 -15.67
CA GLY A 48 27.80 4.41 -16.18
C GLY A 48 28.71 3.29 -15.71
N ASP A 49 29.75 2.95 -16.48
CA ASP A 49 30.83 2.05 -16.05
C ASP A 49 32.16 2.78 -15.81
N LYS A 50 33.16 2.03 -15.34
CA LYS A 50 34.51 2.58 -15.06
C LYS A 50 35.32 2.81 -16.34
N GLN A 51 34.84 2.35 -17.49
CA GLN A 51 35.44 2.54 -18.81
C GLN A 51 34.95 3.83 -19.50
N GLY A 52 34.01 4.55 -18.87
CA GLY A 52 33.45 5.80 -19.38
C GLY A 52 32.23 5.61 -20.30
N ASN A 53 31.70 4.39 -20.42
CA ASN A 53 30.44 4.16 -21.10
C ASN A 53 29.30 4.63 -20.19
N VAL A 54 28.30 5.29 -20.78
CA VAL A 54 27.09 5.73 -20.06
C VAL A 54 25.90 5.53 -20.98
N VAL A 55 24.86 4.88 -20.46
CA VAL A 55 23.58 4.62 -21.14
C VAL A 55 22.42 5.15 -20.30
N TYR A 56 21.27 5.37 -20.94
CA TYR A 56 20.00 5.61 -20.26
C TYR A 56 19.01 4.47 -20.49
N LEU A 57 18.23 4.13 -19.47
CA LEU A 57 17.22 3.06 -19.47
C LEU A 57 15.81 3.67 -19.42
N TYR A 58 15.55 4.55 -20.39
CA TYR A 58 14.32 5.31 -20.53
C TYR A 58 13.95 6.16 -19.30
N GLU A 59 12.78 6.77 -19.38
CA GLU A 59 12.24 7.67 -18.38
C GLU A 59 11.10 7.05 -17.56
N ARG A 60 10.91 7.60 -16.37
CA ARG A 60 9.77 7.33 -15.48
C ARG A 60 9.00 8.62 -15.26
N ASP A 61 7.69 8.52 -15.17
CA ASP A 61 6.84 9.60 -14.67
C ASP A 61 6.54 9.35 -13.19
N CYS A 62 6.92 10.31 -12.36
CA CYS A 62 6.73 10.29 -10.91
C CYS A 62 5.86 11.47 -10.46
N SER A 63 5.00 12.00 -11.32
CA SER A 63 4.21 13.21 -11.06
C SER A 63 3.14 12.99 -9.98
N VAL A 64 2.66 11.77 -9.78
CA VAL A 64 1.65 11.51 -8.73
C VAL A 64 2.34 11.48 -7.36
N GLN A 65 2.28 12.61 -6.67
CA GLN A 65 2.97 12.83 -5.40
C GLN A 65 2.04 13.41 -4.33
N ARG A 66 2.35 13.11 -3.07
CA ARG A 66 1.74 13.71 -1.89
C ARG A 66 2.82 14.48 -1.12
N ARG A 67 2.69 15.80 -0.98
CA ARG A 67 3.66 16.64 -0.24
C ARG A 67 5.12 16.33 -0.63
N HIS A 68 5.38 16.21 -1.93
CA HIS A 68 6.69 15.86 -2.51
C HIS A 68 7.17 14.41 -2.28
N GLN A 69 6.31 13.52 -1.77
CA GLN A 69 6.57 12.08 -1.71
C GLN A 69 5.89 11.40 -2.90
N LYS A 70 6.65 10.67 -3.71
CA LYS A 70 6.13 9.89 -4.84
C LYS A 70 5.23 8.76 -4.33
N ILE A 71 4.07 8.56 -4.97
CA ILE A 71 3.03 7.62 -4.53
C ILE A 71 2.79 6.51 -5.57
N ILE A 72 2.63 6.92 -6.83
CA ILE A 72 2.56 6.03 -7.98
C ILE A 72 3.53 6.52 -9.05
N GLU A 73 4.32 5.61 -9.57
CA GLU A 73 5.29 5.84 -10.64
C GLU A 73 4.96 4.96 -11.83
N GLU A 74 5.29 5.42 -13.03
CA GLU A 74 5.07 4.64 -14.24
C GLU A 74 6.21 4.77 -15.25
N ALA A 75 6.43 3.71 -16.02
CA ALA A 75 7.43 3.66 -17.07
C ALA A 75 6.88 2.91 -18.30
N PRO A 76 7.13 3.39 -19.53
CA PRO A 76 7.65 4.72 -19.85
C PRO A 76 6.68 5.83 -19.45
N ALA A 77 7.12 7.09 -19.45
CA ALA A 77 6.22 8.20 -19.18
C ALA A 77 5.16 8.34 -20.30
N PRO A 78 3.86 8.47 -19.97
CA PRO A 78 2.80 8.53 -20.96
C PRO A 78 2.86 9.81 -21.80
N ASP A 79 2.32 9.74 -23.01
CA ASP A 79 2.18 10.88 -23.94
C ASP A 79 3.49 11.61 -24.28
N ILE A 80 4.63 10.90 -24.18
CA ILE A 80 5.93 11.39 -24.66
C ILE A 80 6.27 10.81 -26.03
N LEU A 81 6.52 11.70 -26.99
CA LEU A 81 7.00 11.37 -28.34
C LEU A 81 8.43 10.83 -28.31
N SER A 82 8.77 9.95 -29.27
CA SER A 82 10.09 9.33 -29.41
C SER A 82 11.25 10.32 -29.42
N ASP A 83 11.08 11.44 -30.13
CA ASP A 83 12.13 12.45 -30.30
C ASP A 83 12.35 13.22 -29.00
N PHE A 84 11.26 13.52 -28.25
CA PHE A 84 11.36 14.12 -26.93
C PHE A 84 12.07 13.20 -25.95
N ARG A 85 11.67 11.92 -25.92
CA ARG A 85 12.31 10.87 -25.10
C ARG A 85 13.80 10.74 -25.38
N THR A 86 14.18 10.74 -26.65
CA THR A 86 15.59 10.66 -27.07
C THR A 86 16.37 11.88 -26.58
N ARG A 87 15.82 13.10 -26.71
CA ARG A 87 16.47 14.32 -26.20
C ARG A 87 16.61 14.31 -24.68
N LEU A 88 15.59 13.85 -23.95
CA LEU A 88 15.61 13.74 -22.50
C LEU A 88 16.69 12.74 -22.04
N GLY A 89 16.73 11.55 -22.67
CA GLY A 89 17.74 10.53 -22.40
C GLY A 89 19.16 10.99 -22.69
N GLN A 90 19.37 11.67 -23.82
CA GLN A 90 20.67 12.26 -24.17
C GLN A 90 21.10 13.35 -23.18
N ALA A 91 20.18 14.20 -22.73
CA ALA A 91 20.47 15.21 -21.72
C ALA A 91 20.92 14.57 -20.39
N ALA A 92 20.26 13.49 -19.97
CA ALA A 92 20.63 12.74 -18.77
C ALA A 92 22.02 12.08 -18.90
N VAL A 93 22.31 11.44 -20.04
CA VAL A 93 23.64 10.88 -20.32
C VAL A 93 24.71 11.98 -20.34
N SER A 94 24.42 13.14 -20.94
CA SER A 94 25.34 14.28 -20.93
C SER A 94 25.63 14.77 -19.52
N ALA A 95 24.60 14.88 -18.65
CA ALA A 95 24.78 15.25 -17.25
C ALA A 95 25.66 14.24 -16.50
N ALA A 96 25.38 12.94 -16.66
CA ALA A 96 26.18 11.88 -16.05
C ALA A 96 27.63 11.87 -16.54
N LYS A 97 27.86 12.04 -17.86
CA LYS A 97 29.22 12.12 -18.43
C LYS A 97 29.98 13.35 -17.94
N ALA A 98 29.31 14.49 -17.75
CA ALA A 98 29.94 15.73 -17.30
C ALA A 98 30.61 15.60 -15.92
N VAL A 99 30.10 14.69 -15.07
CA VAL A 99 30.65 14.44 -13.73
C VAL A 99 31.44 13.12 -13.65
N GLY A 100 31.70 12.45 -14.78
CA GLY A 100 32.38 11.15 -14.80
C GLY A 100 31.63 10.07 -14.02
N TYR A 101 30.30 10.09 -14.09
CA TYR A 101 29.44 9.23 -13.30
C TYR A 101 29.58 7.74 -13.69
N HIS A 102 29.58 6.87 -12.69
CA HIS A 102 29.49 5.42 -12.86
C HIS A 102 28.54 4.85 -11.81
N ASN A 103 28.09 3.60 -12.02
CA ASN A 103 27.01 2.94 -11.29
C ASN A 103 25.61 3.49 -11.68
N ALA A 104 24.56 3.05 -10.99
CA ALA A 104 23.19 3.51 -11.21
C ALA A 104 23.02 4.95 -10.69
N GLY A 105 22.29 5.76 -11.46
CA GLY A 105 21.87 7.10 -11.05
C GLY A 105 20.57 7.48 -11.74
N THR A 106 19.94 8.55 -11.30
CA THR A 106 18.73 9.06 -11.94
C THR A 106 18.84 10.57 -12.08
N VAL A 107 18.56 11.08 -13.28
CA VAL A 107 18.53 12.52 -13.55
C VAL A 107 17.06 12.96 -13.57
N GLU A 108 16.70 13.85 -12.65
CA GLU A 108 15.33 14.34 -12.49
C GLU A 108 15.11 15.61 -13.30
N PHE A 109 13.99 15.66 -14.02
CA PHE A 109 13.57 16.80 -14.82
C PHE A 109 12.15 17.23 -14.44
N ILE A 110 11.89 18.53 -14.57
CA ILE A 110 10.54 19.06 -14.65
C ILE A 110 10.21 19.31 -16.11
N VAL A 111 9.12 18.70 -16.57
CA VAL A 111 8.56 18.93 -17.89
C VAL A 111 7.38 19.89 -17.76
N ASP A 112 7.50 21.06 -18.40
CA ASP A 112 6.41 22.02 -18.49
C ASP A 112 5.47 21.60 -19.63
N THR A 113 4.27 21.14 -19.26
CA THR A 113 3.29 20.65 -20.23
C THR A 113 2.72 21.74 -21.13
N LEU A 114 2.86 23.03 -20.77
CA LEU A 114 2.39 24.14 -21.59
C LEU A 114 3.38 24.49 -22.71
N SER A 115 4.67 24.54 -22.38
CA SER A 115 5.72 24.86 -23.35
C SER A 115 6.26 23.63 -24.09
N GLY A 116 6.11 22.44 -23.51
CA GLY A 116 6.73 21.22 -24.01
C GLY A 116 8.25 21.19 -23.81
N GLU A 117 8.78 21.98 -22.87
CA GLU A 117 10.19 22.03 -22.52
C GLU A 117 10.47 21.26 -21.23
N PHE A 118 11.71 20.78 -21.08
CA PHE A 118 12.17 20.13 -19.85
C PHE A 118 13.34 20.88 -19.23
N TYR A 119 13.42 20.85 -17.91
CA TYR A 119 14.43 21.53 -17.12
C TYR A 119 15.05 20.55 -16.14
N PHE A 120 16.38 20.49 -16.07
CA PHE A 120 17.11 19.72 -15.07
C PHE A 120 16.78 20.24 -13.67
N MET A 121 16.48 19.34 -12.74
CA MET A 121 16.34 19.65 -11.32
C MET A 121 17.59 19.21 -10.54
N GLU A 122 17.78 17.90 -10.48
CA GLU A 122 18.84 17.29 -9.70
C GLU A 122 19.25 15.94 -10.29
N MET A 123 20.34 15.39 -9.76
CA MET A 123 20.76 14.03 -10.07
C MET A 123 20.88 13.25 -8.76
N ASN A 124 20.09 12.20 -8.65
CA ASN A 124 20.18 11.26 -7.55
C ASN A 124 21.28 10.25 -7.84
N THR A 125 22.38 10.34 -7.08
CA THR A 125 23.59 9.51 -7.26
C THR A 125 23.49 8.15 -6.57
N ARG A 126 22.33 7.50 -6.73
CA ARG A 126 21.98 6.19 -6.17
C ARG A 126 20.87 5.56 -7.01
N LEU A 127 20.61 4.28 -6.77
CA LEU A 127 19.40 3.63 -7.29
C LEU A 127 18.16 4.27 -6.65
N GLN A 128 17.12 4.49 -7.47
CA GLN A 128 15.85 5.03 -6.99
C GLN A 128 14.93 3.93 -6.46
N VAL A 129 13.96 4.32 -5.64
CA VAL A 129 13.00 3.38 -5.03
C VAL A 129 12.18 2.67 -6.12
N GLU A 130 11.75 3.46 -7.10
CA GLU A 130 10.93 3.14 -8.27
C GLU A 130 11.72 2.55 -9.45
N HIS A 131 12.95 2.09 -9.24
CA HIS A 131 13.70 1.38 -10.28
C HIS A 131 12.97 0.13 -10.85
N PRO A 132 12.09 -0.59 -10.12
CA PRO A 132 11.41 -1.76 -10.67
C PRO A 132 10.57 -1.47 -11.91
N VAL A 133 9.92 -0.30 -12.04
CA VAL A 133 9.16 0.01 -13.28
C VAL A 133 10.07 0.06 -14.50
N THR A 134 11.31 0.54 -14.34
CA THR A 134 12.32 0.49 -15.40
C THR A 134 12.70 -0.96 -15.70
N GLU A 135 13.00 -1.77 -14.68
CA GLU A 135 13.34 -3.19 -14.85
C GLU A 135 12.26 -3.96 -15.62
N MET A 136 10.99 -3.71 -15.31
CA MET A 136 9.86 -4.39 -15.94
C MET A 136 9.72 -4.04 -17.44
N ILE A 137 10.11 -2.85 -17.89
CA ILE A 137 10.03 -2.47 -19.31
C ILE A 137 11.30 -2.76 -20.11
N VAL A 138 12.46 -2.86 -19.44
CA VAL A 138 13.75 -3.17 -20.10
C VAL A 138 14.20 -4.62 -19.95
N GLY A 139 13.62 -5.38 -19.01
CA GLY A 139 14.00 -6.76 -18.73
C GLY A 139 15.46 -6.91 -18.25
N GLN A 140 15.98 -5.93 -17.50
CA GLN A 140 17.32 -5.95 -16.91
C GLN A 140 17.24 -5.84 -15.40
N ASP A 141 18.16 -6.49 -14.69
CA ASP A 141 18.35 -6.34 -13.25
C ASP A 141 19.39 -5.24 -12.99
N LEU A 142 18.93 -4.11 -12.48
CA LEU A 142 19.76 -2.94 -12.24
C LEU A 142 20.66 -3.14 -11.04
N VAL A 143 20.21 -3.86 -10.00
CA VAL A 143 21.05 -4.18 -8.84
C VAL A 143 22.21 -5.08 -9.25
N GLU A 144 21.95 -6.08 -10.11
CA GLU A 144 22.99 -6.90 -10.72
C GLU A 144 23.99 -6.05 -11.50
N TRP A 145 23.51 -5.13 -12.35
CA TRP A 145 24.38 -4.19 -13.07
C TRP A 145 25.23 -3.34 -12.11
N GLN A 146 24.69 -2.93 -10.95
CA GLN A 146 25.45 -2.13 -9.97
C GLN A 146 26.63 -2.93 -9.43
N ILE A 147 26.42 -4.23 -9.16
CA ILE A 147 27.46 -5.14 -8.66
C ILE A 147 28.52 -5.39 -9.74
N ARG A 148 28.11 -5.66 -11.00
CA ARG A 148 29.03 -5.85 -12.14
C ARG A 148 29.93 -4.64 -12.35
N VAL A 149 29.35 -3.45 -12.41
CA VAL A 149 30.11 -2.19 -12.57
C VAL A 149 31.02 -1.94 -11.36
N ALA A 150 30.56 -2.22 -10.14
CA ALA A 150 31.41 -2.11 -8.94
C ALA A 150 32.66 -3.01 -9.05
N ASN A 151 32.51 -4.23 -9.60
CA ASN A 151 33.59 -5.15 -9.91
C ASN A 151 34.48 -4.72 -11.09
N GLY A 152 34.14 -3.63 -11.78
CA GLY A 152 34.90 -3.10 -12.91
C GLY A 152 34.57 -3.73 -14.25
N GLU A 153 33.50 -4.53 -14.33
CA GLU A 153 32.94 -4.98 -15.60
C GLU A 153 32.37 -3.79 -16.39
N SER A 154 32.41 -3.88 -17.71
CA SER A 154 31.72 -2.93 -18.60
C SER A 154 30.20 -3.14 -18.55
N LEU A 155 29.45 -2.14 -19.01
CA LEU A 155 28.00 -2.26 -19.15
C LEU A 155 27.61 -3.46 -20.06
N PRO A 156 26.61 -4.27 -19.70
CA PRO A 156 26.22 -5.45 -20.49
C PRO A 156 25.61 -5.10 -21.86
N LEU A 157 25.01 -3.92 -21.99
CA LEU A 157 24.33 -3.45 -23.21
C LEU A 157 24.79 -2.06 -23.59
N ASP A 158 24.85 -1.80 -24.91
CA ASP A 158 24.92 -0.46 -25.46
C ASP A 158 23.53 0.20 -25.54
N GLN A 159 23.49 1.50 -25.85
CA GLN A 159 22.24 2.27 -25.91
C GLN A 159 21.23 1.74 -26.94
N ALA A 160 21.69 1.14 -28.04
CA ALA A 160 20.84 0.64 -29.12
C ALA A 160 20.26 -0.74 -28.82
N GLN A 161 20.87 -1.48 -27.88
CA GLN A 161 20.44 -2.80 -27.44
C GLN A 161 19.43 -2.77 -26.28
N ILE A 162 19.24 -1.64 -25.60
CA ILE A 162 18.29 -1.51 -24.49
C ILE A 162 16.86 -1.61 -25.04
N PRO A 163 16.07 -2.62 -24.65
CA PRO A 163 14.73 -2.81 -25.17
C PRO A 163 13.72 -1.93 -24.44
N LEU A 164 12.62 -1.60 -25.12
CA LEU A 164 11.44 -0.97 -24.52
C LEU A 164 10.23 -1.85 -24.82
N SER A 165 9.67 -2.48 -23.80
CA SER A 165 8.52 -3.37 -23.95
C SER A 165 7.43 -3.09 -22.91
N GLY A 166 6.22 -2.85 -23.40
CA GLY A 166 5.04 -2.66 -22.56
C GLY A 166 5.08 -1.41 -21.70
N HIS A 167 4.38 -1.48 -20.57
CA HIS A 167 4.20 -0.40 -19.60
C HIS A 167 4.13 -0.99 -18.20
N ALA A 168 4.74 -0.31 -17.24
CA ALA A 168 4.74 -0.70 -15.85
C ALA A 168 4.24 0.43 -14.94
N PHE A 169 3.55 0.04 -13.87
CA PHE A 169 3.19 0.92 -12.76
C PHE A 169 3.80 0.37 -11.48
N GLU A 170 4.24 1.26 -10.59
CA GLU A 170 4.55 0.96 -9.20
C GLU A 170 3.63 1.77 -8.29
N ALA A 171 3.14 1.13 -7.22
CA ALA A 171 2.41 1.77 -6.15
C ALA A 171 3.10 1.50 -4.81
N ARG A 172 3.36 2.57 -4.04
CA ARG A 172 3.99 2.46 -2.72
C ARG A 172 2.94 2.24 -1.64
N ILE A 173 2.95 1.03 -1.06
CA ILE A 173 2.05 0.65 0.02
C ILE A 173 2.64 1.16 1.34
N TYR A 174 1.95 2.09 1.98
CA TYR A 174 2.38 2.74 3.22
C TYR A 174 1.46 2.41 4.38
N ALA A 175 2.04 2.25 5.56
CA ALA A 175 1.34 2.34 6.85
C ALA A 175 1.06 3.81 7.16
N GLU A 176 -0.08 4.32 6.72
CA GLU A 176 -0.49 5.70 6.94
C GLU A 176 -2.01 5.84 7.06
N ASN A 177 -2.44 6.83 7.83
CA ASN A 177 -3.84 7.16 8.01
C ASN A 177 -4.25 8.27 7.02
N VAL A 178 -4.85 7.88 5.90
CA VAL A 178 -5.25 8.78 4.81
C VAL A 178 -6.27 9.83 5.28
N SER A 179 -7.32 9.43 6.01
CA SER A 179 -8.38 10.34 6.48
C SER A 179 -7.87 11.40 7.45
N ARG A 180 -6.82 11.09 8.22
CA ARG A 180 -6.12 12.04 9.10
C ARG A 180 -4.98 12.80 8.40
N GLY A 181 -5.05 12.96 7.09
CA GLY A 181 -4.06 13.71 6.33
C GLY A 181 -2.76 12.96 6.11
N PHE A 182 -2.86 11.63 5.93
CA PHE A 182 -1.75 10.72 5.63
C PHE A 182 -0.66 10.75 6.71
N LEU A 183 -1.08 10.71 7.99
CA LEU A 183 -0.16 10.60 9.11
C LEU A 183 0.45 9.18 9.12
N PRO A 184 1.78 9.04 9.28
CA PRO A 184 2.41 7.74 9.47
C PRO A 184 1.74 6.96 10.59
N ALA A 185 1.51 5.68 10.34
CA ALA A 185 0.95 4.76 11.30
C ALA A 185 2.00 3.77 11.78
N THR A 186 1.90 3.39 13.05
CA THR A 186 2.75 2.40 13.69
C THR A 186 1.87 1.30 14.26
N GLY A 187 2.37 0.07 14.29
CA GLY A 187 1.62 -1.06 14.79
C GLY A 187 2.23 -2.37 14.34
N VAL A 188 1.52 -3.46 14.61
CA VAL A 188 1.90 -4.80 14.18
C VAL A 188 1.07 -5.17 12.95
N LEU A 189 1.71 -5.78 11.96
CA LEU A 189 1.03 -6.39 10.82
C LEU A 189 0.36 -7.69 11.27
N GLN A 190 -0.85 -7.58 11.80
CA GLN A 190 -1.61 -8.73 12.32
C GLN A 190 -2.09 -9.68 11.22
N TYR A 191 -2.18 -9.16 9.99
CA TYR A 191 -2.45 -9.95 8.80
C TYR A 191 -1.72 -9.30 7.62
N TYR A 192 -0.96 -10.09 6.88
CA TYR A 192 -0.25 -9.63 5.71
C TYR A 192 -0.34 -10.65 4.57
N HIS A 193 -1.17 -10.33 3.57
CA HIS A 193 -1.39 -11.19 2.41
C HIS A 193 -1.14 -10.40 1.12
N PRO A 194 0.14 -10.29 0.70
CA PRO A 194 0.48 -9.73 -0.60
C PRO A 194 0.08 -10.68 -1.73
N LEU A 195 0.07 -10.16 -2.96
CA LEU A 195 -0.25 -10.98 -4.13
C LEU A 195 0.85 -12.00 -4.46
N PRO A 196 0.47 -13.19 -4.97
CA PRO A 196 1.44 -14.10 -5.57
C PRO A 196 2.22 -13.42 -6.71
N VAL A 197 3.54 -13.50 -6.64
CA VAL A 197 4.43 -12.97 -7.68
C VAL A 197 4.22 -13.75 -8.98
N SER A 198 4.18 -13.02 -10.10
CA SER A 198 4.07 -13.56 -11.45
C SER A 198 4.98 -12.76 -12.40
N PRO A 199 5.20 -13.20 -13.65
CA PRO A 199 5.98 -12.42 -14.62
C PRO A 199 5.47 -11.00 -14.88
N THR A 200 4.25 -10.68 -14.44
CA THR A 200 3.62 -9.37 -14.67
C THR A 200 3.14 -8.67 -13.40
N VAL A 201 3.37 -9.28 -12.23
CA VAL A 201 3.07 -8.73 -10.91
C VAL A 201 4.25 -9.04 -10.01
N ARG A 202 4.92 -8.01 -9.52
CA ARG A 202 6.07 -8.08 -8.64
C ARG A 202 5.76 -7.33 -7.35
N VAL A 203 6.12 -7.92 -6.23
CA VAL A 203 5.98 -7.32 -4.91
C VAL A 203 7.36 -7.28 -4.28
N GLU A 204 7.85 -6.08 -3.99
CA GLU A 204 9.07 -5.86 -3.23
C GLU A 204 8.67 -5.48 -1.80
N THR A 205 9.03 -6.31 -0.82
CA THR A 205 8.66 -6.09 0.58
C THR A 205 9.81 -6.46 1.50
N GLY A 206 9.89 -5.78 2.64
CA GLY A 206 10.88 -6.03 3.70
C GLY A 206 10.23 -6.41 5.04
N VAL A 207 8.96 -6.82 5.02
CA VAL A 207 8.17 -7.17 6.20
C VAL A 207 7.39 -8.46 5.97
N GLU A 208 7.07 -9.14 7.05
CA GLU A 208 6.20 -10.33 7.08
C GLU A 208 5.06 -10.14 8.09
N GLU A 209 4.06 -11.04 8.06
CA GLU A 209 3.02 -11.06 9.09
C GLU A 209 3.63 -11.22 10.49
N GLY A 210 3.17 -10.41 11.44
CA GLY A 210 3.71 -10.33 12.80
C GLY A 210 4.78 -9.26 13.00
N ASP A 211 5.33 -8.66 11.93
CA ASP A 211 6.31 -7.58 12.07
C ASP A 211 5.72 -6.28 12.59
N THR A 212 6.56 -5.50 13.26
CA THR A 212 6.19 -4.18 13.80
C THR A 212 6.67 -3.06 12.88
N VAL A 213 5.74 -2.25 12.39
CA VAL A 213 6.04 -0.96 11.75
C VAL A 213 6.33 0.08 12.83
N SER A 214 7.60 0.41 13.00
CA SER A 214 8.07 1.36 14.03
C SER A 214 7.97 2.83 13.58
N MET A 215 8.02 3.75 14.55
CA MET A 215 8.09 5.19 14.28
C MET A 215 9.45 5.69 13.79
N HIS A 216 10.48 4.84 13.77
CA HIS A 216 11.87 5.26 13.54
C HIS A 216 12.27 5.27 12.06
N TYR A 217 11.49 4.63 11.19
CA TYR A 217 11.81 4.44 9.77
C TYR A 217 10.65 4.89 8.89
N ASP A 218 10.89 4.95 7.58
CA ASP A 218 9.85 5.18 6.59
C ASP A 218 8.77 4.08 6.69
N PRO A 219 7.47 4.41 6.76
CA PRO A 219 6.41 3.44 7.02
C PRO A 219 6.03 2.59 5.78
N MET A 220 6.95 2.41 4.83
CA MET A 220 6.70 1.65 3.59
C MET A 220 6.65 0.15 3.89
N ILE A 221 5.53 -0.48 3.55
CA ILE A 221 5.27 -1.91 3.74
C ILE A 221 5.77 -2.69 2.52
N ALA A 222 5.42 -2.22 1.33
CA ALA A 222 5.74 -2.88 0.08
C ALA A 222 5.69 -1.92 -1.11
N LYS A 223 6.31 -2.33 -2.22
CA LYS A 223 6.11 -1.75 -3.54
C LYS A 223 5.39 -2.79 -4.39
N LEU A 224 4.23 -2.43 -4.89
CA LEU A 224 3.46 -3.26 -5.82
C LEU A 224 3.75 -2.78 -7.25
N VAL A 225 4.36 -3.64 -8.04
CA VAL A 225 4.77 -3.33 -9.42
C VAL A 225 4.00 -4.24 -10.37
N VAL A 226 3.36 -3.67 -11.38
CA VAL A 226 2.63 -4.43 -12.39
C VAL A 226 3.11 -4.06 -13.79
N TRP A 227 3.02 -5.01 -14.72
CA TRP A 227 3.35 -4.79 -16.12
C TRP A 227 2.24 -5.25 -17.06
N GLY A 228 2.07 -4.55 -18.17
CA GLY A 228 1.18 -4.93 -19.26
C GLY A 228 1.72 -4.50 -20.62
N GLU A 229 1.14 -5.04 -21.69
CA GLU A 229 1.57 -4.74 -23.08
C GLU A 229 1.40 -3.27 -23.47
N ASN A 230 0.54 -2.54 -22.74
CA ASN A 230 0.33 -1.11 -22.87
C ASN A 230 -0.17 -0.55 -21.53
N ARG A 231 -0.19 0.78 -21.42
CA ARG A 231 -0.62 1.49 -20.20
C ARG A 231 -2.00 1.06 -19.71
N ALA A 232 -2.98 0.90 -20.60
CA ALA A 232 -4.34 0.50 -20.21
C ALA A 232 -4.37 -0.92 -19.61
N ALA A 233 -3.67 -1.87 -20.22
CA ALA A 233 -3.55 -3.23 -19.69
C ALA A 233 -2.82 -3.26 -18.33
N ALA A 234 -1.74 -2.49 -18.19
CA ALA A 234 -1.03 -2.34 -16.92
C ALA A 234 -1.91 -1.70 -15.85
N LEU A 235 -2.73 -0.71 -16.20
CA LEU A 235 -3.65 -0.04 -15.29
C LEU A 235 -4.77 -0.96 -14.79
N VAL A 236 -5.36 -1.78 -15.68
CA VAL A 236 -6.33 -2.81 -15.27
C VAL A 236 -5.70 -3.76 -14.26
N LYS A 237 -4.45 -4.15 -14.50
CA LYS A 237 -3.70 -5.02 -13.60
C LYS A 237 -3.36 -4.35 -12.26
N LEU A 238 -3.03 -3.06 -12.27
CA LEU A 238 -2.77 -2.29 -11.05
C LEU A 238 -4.03 -2.27 -10.17
N LYS A 239 -5.19 -1.98 -10.77
CA LYS A 239 -6.49 -1.98 -10.09
C LYS A 239 -6.81 -3.35 -9.48
N ASP A 240 -6.70 -4.41 -10.29
CA ASP A 240 -6.94 -5.79 -9.85
C ASP A 240 -5.95 -6.26 -8.78
N SER A 241 -4.72 -5.74 -8.82
CA SER A 241 -3.71 -6.08 -7.82
C SER A 241 -3.96 -5.33 -6.50
N LEU A 242 -4.27 -4.03 -6.56
CA LEU A 242 -4.59 -3.24 -5.37
C LEU A 242 -5.85 -3.74 -4.65
N SER A 243 -6.87 -4.22 -5.38
CA SER A 243 -8.08 -4.78 -4.76
C SER A 243 -7.84 -6.09 -4.00
N LYS A 244 -6.76 -6.81 -4.33
CA LYS A 244 -6.40 -8.10 -3.72
C LYS A 244 -5.30 -7.98 -2.69
N PHE A 245 -4.66 -6.81 -2.55
CA PHE A 245 -3.59 -6.61 -1.59
C PHE A 245 -4.19 -6.36 -0.21
N GLN A 246 -4.00 -7.31 0.72
CA GLN A 246 -4.68 -7.27 2.02
C GLN A 246 -3.68 -7.08 3.16
N VAL A 247 -3.97 -6.12 4.03
CA VAL A 247 -3.18 -5.80 5.24
C VAL A 247 -4.15 -5.47 6.37
N ALA A 248 -3.91 -6.01 7.56
CA ALA A 248 -4.63 -5.61 8.77
C ALA A 248 -3.70 -5.48 10.00
N GLY A 249 -4.20 -4.80 11.03
CA GLY A 249 -3.48 -4.47 12.25
C GLY A 249 -3.05 -3.00 12.34
N LEU A 250 -3.00 -2.30 11.20
CA LEU A 250 -2.70 -0.88 11.11
C LEU A 250 -3.37 -0.26 9.86
N PRO A 251 -3.63 1.06 9.84
CA PRO A 251 -4.18 1.73 8.66
C PRO A 251 -3.16 1.80 7.53
N THR A 252 -3.63 1.65 6.29
CA THR A 252 -2.80 1.70 5.08
C THR A 252 -3.39 2.64 4.03
N ASN A 253 -2.59 2.99 3.02
CA ASN A 253 -3.03 3.78 1.88
C ASN A 253 -3.60 2.95 0.71
N ILE A 254 -3.78 1.64 0.84
CA ILE A 254 -4.20 0.74 -0.26
C ILE A 254 -5.54 1.20 -0.86
N GLY A 255 -6.53 1.51 -0.02
CA GLY A 255 -7.84 1.99 -0.48
C GLY A 255 -7.74 3.34 -1.22
N PHE A 256 -6.81 4.21 -0.82
CA PHE A 256 -6.53 5.46 -1.53
C PHE A 256 -5.89 5.22 -2.89
N LEU A 257 -4.87 4.35 -2.95
CA LEU A 257 -4.22 3.95 -4.20
C LEU A 257 -5.22 3.33 -5.18
N TYR A 258 -6.15 2.49 -4.69
CA TYR A 258 -7.20 1.89 -5.50
C TYR A 258 -8.14 2.94 -6.11
N LYS A 259 -8.57 3.93 -5.30
CA LYS A 259 -9.39 5.06 -5.78
C LYS A 259 -8.63 5.90 -6.81
N LEU A 260 -7.35 6.19 -6.55
CA LEU A 260 -6.50 6.96 -7.45
C LEU A 260 -6.33 6.24 -8.80
N ALA A 261 -6.01 4.94 -8.78
CA ALA A 261 -5.89 4.13 -9.99
C ALA A 261 -7.20 4.08 -10.79
N ASN A 262 -8.36 4.16 -10.13
CA ASN A 262 -9.67 4.22 -10.77
C ASN A 262 -10.11 5.63 -11.20
N HIS A 263 -9.39 6.68 -10.82
CA HIS A 263 -9.75 8.04 -11.16
C HIS A 263 -9.62 8.31 -12.67
N ARG A 264 -10.62 8.96 -13.27
CA ARG A 264 -10.66 9.18 -14.73
C ARG A 264 -9.43 9.95 -15.23
N ALA A 265 -9.00 10.96 -14.48
CA ALA A 265 -7.88 11.82 -14.86
C ALA A 265 -6.57 11.03 -14.92
N PHE A 266 -6.39 10.08 -13.99
CA PHE A 266 -5.24 9.18 -13.98
C PHE A 266 -5.27 8.22 -15.18
N ALA A 267 -6.44 7.66 -15.49
CA ALA A 267 -6.64 6.80 -16.66
C ALA A 267 -6.36 7.53 -18.00
N ASN A 268 -6.67 8.82 -18.07
CA ASN A 268 -6.44 9.68 -19.24
C ASN A 268 -5.04 10.31 -19.29
N SER A 269 -4.13 9.96 -18.38
CA SER A 269 -2.78 10.53 -18.31
C SER A 269 -2.75 12.05 -18.04
N GLU A 270 -3.77 12.59 -17.37
CA GLU A 270 -3.81 13.99 -16.90
C GLU A 270 -2.91 14.15 -15.65
N LEU A 271 -1.59 13.92 -15.82
CA LEU A 271 -0.61 13.83 -14.74
C LEU A 271 0.12 15.16 -14.54
N GLU A 272 0.12 15.66 -13.30
CA GLU A 272 0.86 16.84 -12.85
C GLU A 272 1.24 16.67 -11.37
N THR A 273 2.28 17.36 -10.89
CA THR A 273 2.77 17.19 -9.49
C THR A 273 1.73 17.49 -8.41
N HIS A 274 0.71 18.28 -8.73
CA HIS A 274 -0.41 18.61 -7.84
C HIS A 274 -1.64 17.73 -8.07
N PHE A 275 -1.52 16.57 -8.74
CA PHE A 275 -2.66 15.69 -9.04
C PHE A 275 -3.52 15.37 -7.82
N ILE A 276 -2.90 14.93 -6.71
CA ILE A 276 -3.62 14.56 -5.49
C ILE A 276 -4.32 15.77 -4.86
N ASP A 277 -3.68 16.95 -4.87
CA ASP A 277 -4.26 18.17 -4.33
C ASP A 277 -5.42 18.69 -5.19
N GLN A 278 -5.30 18.57 -6.52
CA GLN A 278 -6.31 18.99 -7.49
C GLN A 278 -7.57 18.13 -7.42
N TYR A 279 -7.42 16.81 -7.30
CA TYR A 279 -8.55 15.86 -7.22
C TYR A 279 -8.81 15.40 -5.78
N LYS A 280 -8.36 16.16 -4.79
CA LYS A 280 -8.45 15.80 -3.37
C LYS A 280 -9.88 15.50 -2.93
N ASP A 281 -10.84 16.31 -3.37
CA ASP A 281 -12.23 16.13 -3.00
C ASP A 281 -12.79 14.82 -3.53
N ASP A 282 -12.37 14.37 -4.72
CA ASP A 282 -12.81 13.09 -5.31
C ASP A 282 -12.09 11.89 -4.67
N LEU A 283 -10.78 12.03 -4.42
CA LEU A 283 -9.93 10.96 -3.89
C LEU A 283 -10.13 10.72 -2.40
N LEU A 284 -10.43 11.78 -1.65
CA LEU A 284 -10.71 11.76 -0.21
C LEU A 284 -12.20 11.92 0.09
N ALA A 285 -13.07 11.94 -0.92
CA ALA A 285 -14.51 12.02 -0.73
C ALA A 285 -14.97 10.94 0.25
N THR A 286 -15.61 11.43 1.31
CA THR A 286 -16.52 10.63 2.11
C THR A 286 -17.92 10.78 1.51
N PRO A 287 -18.79 9.75 1.59
CA PRO A 287 -20.16 9.86 1.12
C PRO A 287 -20.88 11.02 1.82
N LYS A 288 -20.92 12.22 1.21
CA LYS A 288 -21.53 13.42 1.80
C LYS A 288 -23.04 13.47 1.62
N ASP A 289 -23.56 12.75 0.62
CA ASP A 289 -24.98 12.68 0.33
C ASP A 289 -25.63 11.51 1.09
N SER A 290 -26.81 11.75 1.67
CA SER A 290 -27.53 10.75 2.48
C SER A 290 -27.75 9.41 1.77
N ALA A 291 -28.00 9.43 0.46
CA ALA A 291 -28.18 8.22 -0.35
C ALA A 291 -26.88 7.38 -0.46
N SER A 292 -25.72 8.05 -0.50
CA SER A 292 -24.41 7.38 -0.56
C SER A 292 -23.97 6.84 0.80
N ALA A 293 -24.34 7.53 1.89
CA ALA A 293 -24.15 7.03 3.25
C ALA A 293 -25.04 5.80 3.53
N GLU A 294 -26.30 5.82 3.09
CA GLU A 294 -27.21 4.67 3.21
C GLU A 294 -26.69 3.45 2.45
N ALA A 295 -26.22 3.64 1.22
CA ALA A 295 -25.60 2.56 0.44
C ALA A 295 -24.33 2.00 1.10
N ALA A 296 -23.49 2.85 1.69
CA ALA A 296 -22.30 2.42 2.42
C ALA A 296 -22.68 1.62 3.67
N TYR A 297 -23.69 2.08 4.41
CA TYR A 297 -24.20 1.37 5.59
C TYR A 297 -24.82 0.01 5.24
N ASP A 298 -25.58 -0.07 4.15
CA ASP A 298 -26.15 -1.35 3.70
C ASP A 298 -25.07 -2.32 3.18
N ALA A 299 -24.01 -1.81 2.54
CA ALA A 299 -22.84 -2.61 2.19
C ALA A 299 -22.11 -3.13 3.44
N ALA A 300 -21.98 -2.30 4.49
CA ALA A 300 -21.41 -2.70 5.77
C ALA A 300 -22.27 -3.77 6.45
N LYS A 301 -23.60 -3.62 6.50
CA LYS A 301 -24.52 -4.65 7.02
C LYS A 301 -24.40 -5.97 6.27
N HIS A 302 -24.37 -5.94 4.94
CA HIS A 302 -24.20 -7.15 4.14
C HIS A 302 -22.87 -7.84 4.46
N SER A 303 -21.79 -7.06 4.56
CA SER A 303 -20.46 -7.56 4.95
C SER A 303 -20.45 -8.15 6.36
N ALA A 304 -21.15 -7.52 7.30
CA ALA A 304 -21.31 -8.00 8.66
C ALA A 304 -22.10 -9.32 8.71
N ALA A 305 -23.11 -9.50 7.87
CA ALA A 305 -23.86 -10.75 7.76
C ALA A 305 -23.00 -11.90 7.19
N LEU A 306 -22.20 -11.63 6.15
CA LEU A 306 -21.23 -12.60 5.62
C LEU A 306 -20.18 -12.96 6.67
N LEU A 307 -19.67 -11.96 7.40
CA LEU A 307 -18.72 -12.15 8.51
C LEU A 307 -19.31 -13.07 9.58
N ALA A 308 -20.53 -12.81 10.04
CA ALA A 308 -21.20 -13.61 11.05
C ALA A 308 -21.35 -15.09 10.63
N ALA A 309 -21.68 -15.33 9.37
CA ALA A 309 -21.74 -16.67 8.81
C ALA A 309 -20.35 -17.35 8.79
N CYS A 310 -19.30 -16.62 8.41
CA CYS A 310 -17.93 -17.12 8.39
C CYS A 310 -17.39 -17.42 9.80
N ILE A 311 -17.69 -16.59 10.80
CA ILE A 311 -17.34 -16.84 12.21
C ILE A 311 -17.96 -18.16 12.68
N CYS A 312 -19.26 -18.36 12.41
CA CYS A 312 -19.96 -19.59 12.79
C CYS A 312 -19.35 -20.84 12.13
N GLU A 313 -18.98 -20.77 10.84
CA GLU A 313 -18.36 -21.90 10.14
C GLU A 313 -16.90 -22.14 10.58
N LYS A 314 -16.14 -21.09 10.91
CA LYS A 314 -14.78 -21.19 11.46
C LYS A 314 -14.79 -21.93 12.80
N GLU A 315 -15.65 -21.53 13.73
CA GLU A 315 -15.80 -22.19 15.03
C GLU A 315 -16.24 -23.65 14.89
N ARG A 316 -17.19 -23.93 13.98
CA ARG A 316 -17.61 -25.30 13.66
C ARG A 316 -16.44 -26.17 13.18
N THR A 317 -15.60 -25.62 12.32
CA THR A 317 -14.44 -26.35 11.76
C THR A 317 -13.39 -26.61 12.83
N LEU A 318 -13.17 -25.67 13.75
CA LEU A 318 -12.29 -25.85 14.91
C LEU A 318 -12.82 -26.96 15.85
N LEU A 319 -14.13 -26.99 16.13
CA LEU A 319 -14.75 -28.04 16.96
C LEU A 319 -14.61 -29.43 16.34
N LYS A 320 -14.71 -29.57 15.01
CA LYS A 320 -14.49 -30.85 14.31
C LYS A 320 -13.05 -31.39 14.46
N LYS A 321 -12.06 -30.53 14.71
CA LYS A 321 -10.65 -30.92 14.87
C LYS A 321 -10.31 -31.39 16.30
N SER A 322 -11.27 -31.35 17.24
CA SER A 322 -11.10 -31.79 18.64
C SER A 322 -10.94 -33.33 18.78
N PRO A 323 -10.30 -33.83 19.86
CA PRO A 323 -9.83 -35.23 19.98
C PRO A 323 -10.93 -36.31 19.89
N PRO A 324 -10.54 -37.58 19.62
CA PRO A 324 -11.47 -38.67 19.34
C PRO A 324 -12.29 -39.07 20.59
N GLY A 325 -13.51 -38.52 20.68
CA GLY A 325 -14.53 -38.89 21.67
C GLY A 325 -15.97 -38.67 21.21
N GLY A 326 -16.16 -38.15 19.98
CA GLY A 326 -17.45 -37.62 19.52
C GLY A 326 -17.75 -36.28 20.18
N LEU A 327 -18.28 -35.32 19.41
CA LEU A 327 -18.76 -34.06 19.98
C LEU A 327 -19.99 -34.36 20.85
N PRO A 328 -20.08 -33.83 22.09
CA PRO A 328 -21.30 -33.97 22.88
C PRO A 328 -22.51 -33.43 22.11
N VAL A 329 -23.72 -33.93 22.38
CA VAL A 329 -24.96 -33.48 21.70
C VAL A 329 -25.18 -31.96 21.77
N TRP A 330 -24.59 -31.30 22.78
CA TRP A 330 -24.64 -29.85 22.96
C TRP A 330 -23.73 -29.07 21.99
N TYR A 331 -22.76 -29.75 21.38
CA TYR A 331 -21.80 -29.23 20.40
C TYR A 331 -22.02 -29.84 19.00
N THR A 332 -23.15 -30.50 18.76
CA THR A 332 -23.54 -30.90 17.39
C THR A 332 -23.80 -29.66 16.55
N HIS A 333 -23.67 -29.78 15.24
CA HIS A 333 -24.01 -28.71 14.30
C HIS A 333 -25.17 -29.15 13.40
N PRO A 334 -26.30 -28.42 13.39
CA PRO A 334 -26.59 -27.22 14.19
C PRO A 334 -26.70 -27.54 15.70
N PRO A 335 -26.48 -26.55 16.60
CA PRO A 335 -26.60 -26.77 18.05
C PRO A 335 -27.99 -27.26 18.43
N PHE A 336 -28.08 -28.34 19.20
CA PHE A 336 -29.36 -28.96 19.53
C PHE A 336 -30.27 -28.03 20.35
N ARG A 337 -31.55 -27.95 19.96
CA ARG A 337 -32.63 -27.27 20.68
C ARG A 337 -33.91 -28.08 20.50
N LEU A 338 -34.72 -28.18 21.55
CA LEU A 338 -35.84 -29.12 21.59
C LEU A 338 -37.02 -28.71 20.68
N ASN A 339 -37.32 -27.41 20.60
CA ASN A 339 -38.55 -26.90 19.97
C ASN A 339 -38.34 -25.65 19.08
N HIS A 340 -37.09 -25.21 18.89
CA HIS A 340 -36.76 -24.02 18.10
C HIS A 340 -35.38 -24.21 17.46
N HIS A 341 -35.02 -23.35 16.50
CA HIS A 341 -33.65 -23.32 15.99
C HIS A 341 -32.71 -22.72 17.04
N ALA A 342 -31.46 -23.19 17.07
CA ALA A 342 -30.45 -22.46 17.83
C ALA A 342 -30.30 -21.08 17.21
N THR A 343 -30.23 -20.06 18.07
CA THR A 343 -30.03 -18.67 17.67
C THR A 343 -28.83 -18.13 18.43
N ARG A 344 -27.94 -17.43 17.73
CA ARG A 344 -26.81 -16.70 18.30
C ARG A 344 -26.94 -15.22 17.97
N THR A 345 -26.64 -14.35 18.92
CA THR A 345 -26.50 -12.92 18.69
C THR A 345 -25.01 -12.56 18.60
N ILE A 346 -24.64 -11.78 17.58
CA ILE A 346 -23.33 -11.16 17.47
C ILE A 346 -23.54 -9.64 17.42
N GLU A 347 -22.79 -8.93 18.26
CA GLU A 347 -22.74 -7.47 18.27
C GLU A 347 -21.41 -7.03 17.69
N LEU A 348 -21.48 -6.27 16.61
CA LEU A 348 -20.31 -5.72 15.92
C LEU A 348 -20.36 -4.20 15.97
N GLU A 349 -19.21 -3.60 16.23
CA GLU A 349 -18.96 -2.19 16.06
C GLU A 349 -18.28 -2.00 14.70
N TRP A 350 -18.94 -1.30 13.78
CA TRP A 350 -18.37 -0.97 12.48
C TRP A 350 -17.57 0.33 12.57
N GLU A 351 -16.28 0.25 12.24
CA GLU A 351 -15.43 1.43 12.12
C GLU A 351 -15.60 2.01 10.72
N ASN A 352 -16.40 3.07 10.61
CA ASN A 352 -16.60 3.75 9.34
C ASN A 352 -15.39 4.64 9.05
N GLU A 353 -14.49 4.18 8.16
CA GLU A 353 -13.31 4.94 7.71
C GLU A 353 -13.66 6.29 7.05
N TYR A 354 -14.94 6.52 6.73
CA TYR A 354 -15.44 7.70 6.02
C TYR A 354 -16.16 8.73 6.89
N HIS A 355 -16.41 8.48 8.18
CA HIS A 355 -17.01 9.47 9.07
C HIS A 355 -16.17 9.66 10.33
N ASP A 356 -16.07 10.91 10.78
CA ASP A 356 -15.32 11.31 11.97
C ASP A 356 -15.83 10.54 13.22
N ASN A 357 -15.17 9.43 13.55
CA ASN A 357 -15.29 8.67 14.80
C ASN A 357 -16.72 8.25 15.22
N THR A 358 -17.69 8.18 14.31
CA THR A 358 -19.00 7.59 14.62
C THR A 358 -18.96 6.11 14.35
N SER A 359 -18.64 5.32 15.38
CA SER A 359 -18.83 3.88 15.34
C SER A 359 -20.32 3.55 15.32
N GLU A 360 -20.72 2.66 14.42
CA GLU A 360 -22.10 2.18 14.36
C GLU A 360 -22.19 0.76 14.90
N HIS A 361 -23.20 0.49 15.73
CA HIS A 361 -23.43 -0.83 16.31
C HIS A 361 -24.40 -1.64 15.43
N LEU A 362 -23.95 -2.81 15.02
CA LEU A 362 -24.69 -3.78 14.24
C LEU A 362 -24.98 -5.01 15.11
N THR A 363 -26.25 -5.25 15.40
CA THR A 363 -26.72 -6.47 16.07
C THR A 363 -27.25 -7.45 15.04
N LEU A 364 -26.65 -8.63 14.99
CA LEU A 364 -26.98 -9.71 14.07
C LEU A 364 -27.52 -10.91 14.85
N SER A 365 -28.65 -11.46 14.42
CA SER A 365 -29.21 -12.70 14.96
C SER A 365 -29.08 -13.82 13.94
N ILE A 366 -28.38 -14.89 14.30
CA ILE A 366 -28.04 -16.00 13.40
C ILE A 366 -28.83 -17.24 13.83
N ASP A 367 -29.75 -17.68 13.00
CA ASP A 367 -30.46 -18.94 13.19
C ASP A 367 -29.74 -20.07 12.45
N TYR A 368 -29.44 -21.16 13.16
CA TYR A 368 -28.79 -22.34 12.59
C TYR A 368 -29.83 -23.26 11.95
N MET A 369 -29.79 -23.39 10.63
CA MET A 369 -30.80 -24.13 9.87
C MET A 369 -30.48 -25.64 9.82
N PRO A 370 -31.50 -26.53 9.72
CA PRO A 370 -31.28 -27.98 9.70
C PRO A 370 -30.49 -28.49 8.49
N ASN A 371 -30.51 -27.76 7.38
CA ASN A 371 -29.73 -28.04 6.17
C ASN A 371 -28.24 -27.67 6.31
N GLY A 372 -27.84 -27.05 7.43
CA GLY A 372 -26.48 -26.57 7.66
C GLY A 372 -26.24 -25.12 7.23
N ASN A 373 -27.26 -24.44 6.70
CA ASN A 373 -27.20 -23.03 6.33
C ASN A 373 -27.33 -22.12 7.55
N TYR A 374 -26.94 -20.86 7.38
CA TYR A 374 -27.09 -19.81 8.37
C TYR A 374 -28.13 -18.80 7.88
N LEU A 375 -29.14 -18.51 8.70
CA LEU A 375 -30.10 -17.44 8.44
C LEU A 375 -29.76 -16.24 9.33
N ILE A 376 -29.18 -15.20 8.75
CA ILE A 376 -28.71 -14.00 9.45
C ILE A 376 -29.76 -12.90 9.33
N LYS A 377 -30.32 -12.46 10.46
CA LYS A 377 -31.25 -11.34 10.56
C LYS A 377 -30.49 -10.07 10.99
N MET A 378 -30.68 -8.99 10.26
CA MET A 378 -29.96 -7.72 10.46
C MET A 378 -30.90 -6.67 11.09
N GLY A 379 -30.67 -6.32 12.36
CA GLY A 379 -31.49 -5.36 13.11
C GLY A 379 -32.83 -5.90 13.62
N GLU A 380 -33.67 -5.02 14.19
CA GLU A 380 -34.93 -5.40 14.84
C GLU A 380 -36.04 -5.78 13.84
N ASN A 381 -35.94 -5.38 12.57
CA ASN A 381 -36.93 -5.67 11.54
C ASN A 381 -36.67 -7.01 10.86
N SER A 382 -37.55 -7.98 11.12
CA SER A 382 -37.48 -9.38 10.66
C SER A 382 -37.54 -9.62 9.13
N PHE A 383 -37.57 -8.57 8.30
CA PHE A 383 -37.62 -8.69 6.84
C PHE A 383 -36.23 -8.70 6.18
N ASN A 384 -35.22 -8.04 6.77
CA ASN A 384 -33.86 -8.07 6.26
C ASN A 384 -33.13 -9.31 6.80
N HIS A 385 -33.11 -10.36 5.99
CA HIS A 385 -32.42 -11.60 6.30
C HIS A 385 -31.54 -12.05 5.12
N LEU A 386 -30.43 -12.68 5.44
CA LEU A 386 -29.53 -13.32 4.50
C LEU A 386 -29.47 -14.80 4.83
N GLU A 387 -29.82 -15.67 3.87
CA GLU A 387 -29.52 -17.10 3.98
C GLU A 387 -28.17 -17.36 3.31
N ALA A 388 -27.22 -17.91 4.06
CA ALA A 388 -25.86 -18.15 3.60
C ALA A 388 -25.43 -19.60 3.87
N THR A 389 -24.85 -20.22 2.84
CA THR A 389 -24.10 -21.47 2.96
C THR A 389 -22.62 -21.14 2.93
N VAL A 390 -21.86 -21.56 3.94
CA VAL A 390 -20.43 -21.24 4.06
C VAL A 390 -19.60 -22.51 4.01
N THR A 391 -18.53 -22.49 3.23
CA THR A 391 -17.49 -23.52 3.20
C THR A 391 -16.16 -22.89 3.59
N HIS A 392 -15.51 -23.39 4.65
CA HIS A 392 -14.14 -22.99 5.00
C HIS A 392 -13.16 -23.72 4.08
N LEU A 393 -12.35 -22.96 3.33
CA LEU A 393 -11.40 -23.51 2.35
C LEU A 393 -10.01 -23.77 2.96
N GLY A 394 -9.68 -23.11 4.07
CA GLY A 394 -8.38 -23.18 4.73
C GLY A 394 -7.98 -21.80 5.25
N ASP A 395 -7.16 -21.73 6.30
CA ASP A 395 -6.62 -20.49 6.87
C ASP A 395 -7.66 -19.36 6.99
N HIS A 396 -7.55 -18.35 6.13
CA HIS A 396 -8.39 -17.14 6.08
C HIS A 396 -9.47 -17.18 4.98
N ASP A 397 -9.51 -18.23 4.16
CA ASP A 397 -10.35 -18.31 2.95
C ASP A 397 -11.67 -19.04 3.18
N PHE A 398 -12.75 -18.43 2.71
CA PHE A 398 -14.11 -18.94 2.77
C PHE A 398 -14.79 -18.81 1.41
N ARG A 399 -15.65 -19.77 1.08
CA ARG A 399 -16.63 -19.63 0.00
C ARG A 399 -18.02 -19.49 0.61
N VAL A 400 -18.68 -18.39 0.29
CA VAL A 400 -20.03 -18.08 0.79
C VAL A 400 -21.00 -18.05 -0.37
N GLU A 401 -22.04 -18.87 -0.30
CA GLU A 401 -23.17 -18.84 -1.22
C GLU A 401 -24.33 -18.14 -0.52
N ALA A 402 -24.67 -16.95 -0.99
CA ALA A 402 -25.70 -16.09 -0.43
C ALA A 402 -26.48 -15.43 -1.58
N ASP A 403 -27.80 -15.32 -1.45
CA ASP A 403 -28.69 -14.73 -2.48
C ASP A 403 -28.53 -15.38 -3.88
N GLY A 404 -28.20 -16.68 -3.93
CA GLY A 404 -27.95 -17.42 -5.17
C GLY A 404 -26.61 -17.11 -5.85
N ILE A 405 -25.74 -16.33 -5.21
CA ILE A 405 -24.41 -15.96 -5.72
C ILE A 405 -23.33 -16.57 -4.83
N SER A 406 -22.36 -17.24 -5.45
CA SER A 406 -21.16 -17.74 -4.77
C SER A 406 -20.06 -16.68 -4.79
N LYS A 407 -19.50 -16.35 -3.62
CA LYS A 407 -18.43 -15.36 -3.43
C LYS A 407 -17.28 -15.97 -2.63
N ASN A 408 -16.05 -15.58 -2.98
CA ASN A 408 -14.89 -15.82 -2.14
C ASN A 408 -14.79 -14.69 -1.10
N VAL A 409 -14.51 -15.07 0.14
CA VAL A 409 -14.41 -14.18 1.29
C VAL A 409 -13.10 -14.48 2.00
N ASN A 410 -12.33 -13.45 2.31
CA ASN A 410 -11.11 -13.54 3.11
C ASN A 410 -11.38 -12.91 4.46
N LEU A 411 -11.01 -13.59 5.54
CA LEU A 411 -11.27 -13.19 6.92
C LEU A 411 -9.99 -13.20 7.75
N ALA A 412 -9.56 -12.03 8.18
CA ALA A 412 -8.54 -11.88 9.21
C ALA A 412 -9.19 -11.52 10.55
N SER A 413 -8.72 -12.14 11.63
CA SER A 413 -9.21 -11.89 12.99
C SER A 413 -8.04 -11.86 13.97
N TYR A 414 -7.95 -10.84 14.81
CA TYR A 414 -6.94 -10.71 15.86
C TYR A 414 -7.51 -10.02 17.09
N VAL A 415 -6.91 -10.25 18.26
CA VAL A 415 -7.35 -9.64 19.53
C VAL A 415 -6.35 -8.56 19.93
N MET A 416 -6.86 -7.37 20.24
CA MET A 416 -6.09 -6.24 20.76
C MET A 416 -6.94 -5.51 21.81
N ASP A 417 -6.36 -5.19 22.97
CA ASP A 417 -7.02 -4.44 24.04
C ASP A 417 -8.43 -4.95 24.40
N GLN A 418 -8.56 -6.26 24.63
CA GLN A 418 -9.83 -6.95 24.94
C GLN A 418 -10.93 -6.81 23.87
N THR A 419 -10.53 -6.42 22.66
CA THR A 419 -11.41 -6.27 21.52
C THR A 419 -10.94 -7.24 20.43
N GLU A 420 -11.86 -8.02 19.89
CA GLU A 420 -11.61 -8.84 18.72
C GLU A 420 -11.86 -7.98 17.48
N HIS A 421 -10.87 -7.89 16.60
CA HIS A 421 -10.91 -7.16 15.35
C HIS A 421 -11.14 -8.15 14.21
N PHE A 422 -12.11 -7.86 13.34
CA PHE A 422 -12.43 -8.64 12.15
C PHE A 422 -12.27 -7.78 10.90
N HIS A 423 -11.43 -8.23 9.99
CA HIS A 423 -11.33 -7.66 8.64
C HIS A 423 -11.90 -8.67 7.65
N ILE A 424 -12.90 -8.24 6.87
CA ILE A 424 -13.51 -9.05 5.82
C ILE A 424 -13.26 -8.41 4.46
N TRP A 425 -12.72 -9.18 3.54
CA TRP A 425 -12.59 -8.81 2.13
C TRP A 425 -13.48 -9.71 1.28
N HIS A 426 -14.31 -9.11 0.44
CA HIS A 426 -15.15 -9.84 -0.52
C HIS A 426 -15.36 -9.02 -1.80
N GLY A 427 -15.25 -9.67 -2.96
CA GLY A 427 -15.24 -8.94 -4.23
C GLY A 427 -14.00 -8.04 -4.40
N SER A 428 -14.04 -7.12 -5.36
CA SER A 428 -12.90 -6.25 -5.68
C SER A 428 -12.84 -4.96 -4.85
N ASP A 429 -13.95 -4.56 -4.21
CA ASP A 429 -14.08 -3.19 -3.67
C ASP A 429 -14.57 -3.17 -2.21
N HIS A 430 -14.78 -4.34 -1.57
CA HIS A 430 -15.33 -4.38 -0.22
C HIS A 430 -14.34 -4.94 0.77
N HIS A 431 -13.69 -4.03 1.48
CA HIS A 431 -13.02 -4.27 2.75
C HIS A 431 -13.82 -3.56 3.86
N HIS A 432 -14.19 -4.29 4.90
CA HIS A 432 -14.79 -3.72 6.10
C HIS A 432 -14.05 -4.20 7.35
N HIS A 433 -13.92 -3.30 8.32
CA HIS A 433 -13.35 -3.57 9.62
C HIS A 433 -14.43 -3.46 10.71
N PHE A 434 -14.62 -4.56 11.44
CA PHE A 434 -15.53 -4.66 12.57
C PHE A 434 -14.77 -4.98 13.84
N LYS A 435 -15.32 -4.55 14.98
CA LYS A 435 -14.80 -4.81 16.32
C LYS A 435 -15.87 -5.48 17.16
N GLN A 436 -15.48 -6.39 18.04
CA GLN A 436 -16.35 -7.02 19.02
C GLN A 436 -15.66 -6.99 20.39
N LYS A 437 -16.32 -6.43 21.40
CA LYS A 437 -15.79 -6.46 22.77
C LYS A 437 -15.92 -7.87 23.35
N LEU A 438 -14.83 -8.40 23.90
CA LEU A 438 -14.86 -9.67 24.61
C LEU A 438 -15.43 -9.45 26.02
N GLY A 439 -16.41 -10.28 26.41
CA GLY A 439 -16.94 -10.27 27.78
C GLY A 439 -15.91 -10.77 28.80
N LEU A 440 -15.98 -10.28 30.04
CA LEU A 440 -15.07 -10.59 31.16
C LEU A 440 -14.89 -12.10 31.43
N ASP A 441 -15.84 -12.96 31.04
CA ASP A 441 -15.81 -14.42 31.28
C ASP A 441 -15.05 -15.24 30.20
N LEU A 442 -14.60 -14.63 29.10
CA LEU A 442 -13.85 -15.32 28.02
C LEU A 442 -12.32 -15.29 28.22
N LEU A 443 -11.84 -14.48 29.18
CA LEU A 443 -10.41 -14.27 29.45
C LEU A 443 -9.70 -15.55 29.90
N ASP A 444 -10.37 -16.43 30.64
CA ASP A 444 -9.74 -17.63 31.22
C ASP A 444 -9.49 -18.76 30.20
N ASN A 445 -10.10 -18.72 29.00
CA ASN A 445 -10.01 -19.81 28.01
C ASN A 445 -9.12 -19.49 26.80
N LEU A 446 -8.86 -18.21 26.49
CA LEU A 446 -8.05 -17.80 25.33
C LEU A 446 -6.55 -17.76 25.62
N GLU A 447 -6.12 -17.61 26.89
CA GLU A 447 -4.69 -17.64 27.25
C GLU A 447 -4.06 -19.04 27.13
N THR A 448 -4.84 -20.11 26.93
CA THR A 448 -4.31 -21.50 26.93
C THR A 448 -4.01 -22.12 25.57
N HIS A 449 -4.29 -21.43 24.45
CA HIS A 449 -4.00 -21.96 23.11
C HIS A 449 -3.43 -20.90 22.17
N ASP A 450 -2.12 -20.65 22.29
CA ASP A 450 -1.13 -20.79 21.20
C ASP A 450 0.17 -19.97 21.46
N HIS A 451 0.73 -20.07 22.66
CA HIS A 451 2.16 -19.82 22.87
C HIS A 451 2.88 -21.16 22.98
N ARG A 452 3.06 -21.86 21.85
CA ARG A 452 4.21 -22.76 21.74
C ARG A 452 5.45 -21.88 21.71
N HIS A 453 6.04 -21.69 22.89
CA HIS A 453 7.43 -21.28 23.03
C HIS A 453 8.27 -22.15 22.08
N ARG A 454 8.71 -21.56 20.99
CA ARG A 454 9.75 -22.13 20.15
C ARG A 454 11.02 -22.02 20.98
N GLU A 455 11.44 -23.14 21.57
CA GLU A 455 12.74 -23.24 22.25
C GLU A 455 13.82 -22.71 21.31
N SER A 456 14.47 -21.63 21.72
CA SER A 456 15.63 -21.07 21.05
C SER A 456 16.72 -22.13 20.99
N ALA A 457 17.10 -22.54 19.79
CA ALA A 457 18.30 -23.32 19.58
C ALA A 457 19.51 -22.56 20.17
N SER A 458 20.21 -23.22 21.08
CA SER A 458 21.42 -22.73 21.74
C SER A 458 22.49 -22.32 20.73
N HIS A 459 22.83 -21.03 20.68
CA HIS A 459 24.09 -20.57 20.10
C HIS A 459 25.25 -20.76 21.09
N PRO A 460 26.45 -21.15 20.62
CA PRO A 460 27.59 -21.34 21.50
C PRO A 460 28.11 -20.01 22.06
N PRO A 461 28.63 -19.99 23.29
CA PRO A 461 29.01 -18.77 23.99
C PRO A 461 30.37 -18.25 23.50
N GLY A 462 30.40 -16.96 23.14
CA GLY A 462 31.64 -16.20 23.00
C GLY A 462 31.59 -15.15 21.89
N THR A 463 31.22 -13.91 22.23
CA THR A 463 32.16 -12.76 22.33
C THR A 463 31.36 -11.47 22.62
N VAL A 464 31.55 -10.99 23.85
CA VAL A 464 31.49 -9.61 24.38
C VAL A 464 30.62 -8.58 23.65
N ALA A 465 29.53 -8.21 24.32
CA ALA A 465 28.88 -6.92 24.18
C ALA A 465 29.82 -5.78 24.63
N ALA A 466 30.03 -4.79 23.77
CA ALA A 466 30.58 -3.50 24.17
C ALA A 466 29.43 -2.47 24.22
N PRO A 467 29.18 -1.84 25.38
CA PRO A 467 28.26 -0.70 25.47
C PRO A 467 29.02 0.58 25.12
N CYS A 468 28.50 1.37 24.18
CA CYS A 468 28.83 2.80 24.03
C CYS A 468 27.60 3.50 23.44
N LEU A 469 26.75 4.12 24.26
CA LEU A 469 26.83 5.56 24.59
C LEU A 469 27.18 6.42 23.38
N VAL A 470 26.17 7.18 22.91
CA VAL A 470 26.17 8.60 22.47
C VAL A 470 27.27 9.00 21.48
N TRP A 471 26.92 9.78 20.45
CA TRP A 471 27.69 10.92 19.90
C TRP A 471 27.21 11.19 18.47
N TRP A 472 26.26 12.12 18.37
CA TRP A 472 26.02 12.95 17.18
C TRP A 472 27.11 14.04 17.10
N LEU A 473 27.35 14.56 15.88
CA LEU A 473 28.12 15.75 15.52
C LEU A 473 29.66 15.69 15.59
N ARG A 474 30.28 15.52 14.41
CA ARG A 474 31.36 16.34 13.80
C ARG A 474 32.22 15.47 12.91
N PHE A 475 32.27 15.74 11.60
CA PHE A 475 33.51 15.73 10.81
C PHE A 475 33.23 16.29 9.40
N TRP A 476 33.19 17.62 9.29
CA TRP A 476 33.57 18.29 8.04
C TRP A 476 34.36 19.55 8.37
N SER A 477 35.68 19.41 8.40
CA SER A 477 36.66 20.49 8.21
C SER A 477 38.06 19.86 8.19
N LYS A 478 38.68 19.90 7.00
CA LYS A 478 40.12 20.08 6.71
C LYS A 478 40.63 19.14 5.60
N MET A 479 40.84 19.75 4.43
CA MET A 479 42.05 19.76 3.60
C MET A 479 41.60 20.35 2.25
N GLU A 480 41.77 21.68 2.10
CA GLU A 480 42.81 22.30 1.27
C GLU A 480 42.65 22.00 -0.23
#